data_AF-H6QW34-F1
#
_entry.id   AF-H6QW34-F1
#
_cell.length_a   1.000
_cell.length_b   1.000
_cell.length_c   1.000
_cell.angle_alpha   90.00
_cell.angle_beta   90.00
_cell.angle_gamma   90.00
#
_symmetry.space_group_name_H-M   'P 1'
#
loop_
_entity.id
_entity.type
_entity.pdbx_description
1 polymer ?
#
loop_
_entity_poly.entity_id
_entity_poly.type
_entity_poly.pdbx_seq_one_letter_code
_entity_poly.pdbx_strand_id
1 'polypeptide(L)' 'MSPQTETKASVGFKAGVKEYKLTYYTPEYETKDTDILAAFRVTPQPG' A
#
# COMPACT_ATOMS: atom_id res chain seq x y z
N MET A 1 12.19 33.41 9.63
CA MET A 1 12.24 32.20 10.48
C MET A 1 11.68 31.07 9.64
N SER A 2 12.51 30.14 9.16
CA SER A 2 12.03 28.99 8.41
C SER A 2 11.27 28.05 9.35
N PRO A 3 10.10 27.51 8.97
CA PRO A 3 9.44 26.51 9.80
C PRO A 3 10.35 25.28 9.92
N GLN A 4 10.67 24.87 11.14
CA GLN A 4 11.35 23.62 11.40
C GLN A 4 10.36 22.47 11.18
N THR A 5 10.64 21.61 10.21
CA THR A 5 9.89 20.38 10.00
C THR A 5 10.23 19.40 11.12
N GLU A 6 9.28 19.15 12.04
CA GLU A 6 9.43 18.11 13.05
C GLU A 6 9.23 16.73 12.41
N THR A 7 10.31 15.94 12.33
CA THR A 7 10.22 14.55 11.89
C THR A 7 9.81 13.68 13.07
N LYS A 8 8.50 13.40 13.22
CA LYS A 8 8.00 12.41 14.17
C LYS A 8 8.20 11.01 13.61
N ALA A 9 9.37 10.42 13.85
CA ALA A 9 9.58 8.99 13.61
C ALA A 9 8.75 8.20 14.64
N SER A 10 7.61 7.66 14.21
CA SER A 10 6.81 6.75 15.04
C SER A 10 7.55 5.43 15.26
N VAL A 11 7.51 4.89 16.47
CA VAL A 11 8.04 3.56 16.79
C VAL A 11 7.35 2.54 15.86
N GLY A 12 8.13 1.86 15.00
CA GLY A 12 7.62 0.89 14.02
C GLY A 12 7.62 1.36 12.55
N PHE A 13 7.92 2.63 12.26
CA PHE A 13 8.09 3.07 10.88
C PHE A 13 9.46 2.67 10.33
N LYS A 14 9.48 1.73 9.38
CA LYS A 14 10.66 1.33 8.62
C LYS A 14 10.54 1.84 7.18
N ALA A 15 11.38 2.83 6.85
CA ALA A 15 11.51 3.35 5.49
C ALA A 15 12.14 2.33 4.53
N GLY A 16 11.88 2.48 3.22
CA GLY A 16 12.40 1.62 2.15
C GLY A 16 11.30 1.14 1.19
N VAL A 17 11.71 0.53 0.09
CA VAL A 17 10.80 -0.11 -0.88
C VAL A 17 10.35 -1.46 -0.34
N LYS A 18 9.06 -1.77 -0.51
CA LYS A 18 8.46 -3.05 -0.12
C LYS A 18 7.69 -3.60 -1.32
N GLU A 19 7.54 -4.92 -1.37
CA GLU A 19 6.68 -5.55 -2.36
C GLU A 19 5.22 -5.14 -2.12
N TYR A 20 4.52 -4.77 -3.19
CA TYR A 20 3.13 -4.32 -3.15
C TYR A 20 2.19 -5.37 -2.52
N LYS A 21 2.49 -6.66 -2.72
CA LYS A 21 1.71 -7.77 -2.19
C LYS A 21 1.58 -7.73 -0.66
N LEU A 22 2.61 -7.26 0.07
CA LEU A 22 2.57 -7.26 1.54
C LEU A 22 1.44 -6.42 2.13
N THR A 23 1.01 -5.38 1.43
CA THR A 23 0.01 -4.43 1.96
C THR A 23 -1.30 -4.45 1.20
N TYR A 24 -1.31 -4.91 -0.06
CA TYR A 24 -2.47 -4.79 -0.95
C TYR A 24 -3.06 -6.14 -1.40
N TYR A 25 -2.45 -7.28 -1.05
CA TYR A 25 -3.02 -8.59 -1.35
C TYR A 25 -3.64 -9.21 -0.12
N THR A 26 -4.95 -9.03 0.00
CA THR A 26 -5.77 -9.56 1.08
C THR A 26 -6.81 -10.53 0.50
N PRO A 27 -6.44 -11.81 0.30
CA PRO A 27 -7.35 -12.78 -0.33
C PRO A 27 -8.62 -13.06 0.50
N GLU A 28 -8.60 -12.74 1.80
CA GLU A 28 -9.73 -12.85 2.71
C GLU A 28 -10.55 -11.54 2.85
N TYR A 29 -10.27 -10.51 2.05
CA TYR A 29 -11.06 -9.28 2.09
C TYR A 29 -12.50 -9.54 1.60
N GLU A 30 -13.46 -9.28 2.47
CA GLU A 30 -14.88 -9.31 2.12
C GLU A 30 -15.27 -8.01 1.40
N THR A 31 -15.73 -8.13 0.15
CA THR A 31 -16.21 -6.98 -0.63
C THR A 31 -17.44 -6.37 0.02
N LYS A 32 -17.46 -5.05 0.13
CA LYS A 32 -18.62 -4.30 0.63
C LYS A 32 -19.44 -3.77 -0.54
N ASP A 33 -20.73 -3.56 -0.32
CA ASP A 33 -21.63 -3.00 -1.35
C ASP A 33 -21.25 -1.59 -1.79
N THR A 34 -20.48 -0.87 -0.96
CA THR A 34 -19.97 0.47 -1.25
C THR A 34 -18.65 0.48 -2.02
N ASP A 35 -18.03 -0.69 -2.21
CA ASP A 35 -16.74 -0.78 -2.88
C ASP A 35 -16.92 -0.66 -4.40
N ILE A 36 -15.96 0.02 -5.04
CA ILE A 36 -15.88 0.03 -6.50
C ILE A 36 -14.99 -1.14 -6.92
N LEU A 37 -15.58 -2.12 -7.60
CA LEU A 37 -14.89 -3.32 -8.05
C LEU A 37 -14.37 -3.16 -9.48
N ALA A 38 -13.16 -3.66 -9.72
CA ALA A 38 -12.55 -3.72 -11.05
C ALA A 38 -11.96 -5.11 -11.29
N ALA A 39 -12.21 -5.65 -12.48
CA ALA A 39 -11.64 -6.92 -12.93
C ALA A 39 -10.58 -6.65 -14.00
N PHE A 40 -9.33 -7.03 -13.72
CA PHE A 40 -8.21 -6.80 -14.63
C PHE A 40 -7.74 -8.10 -15.26
N ARG A 41 -7.52 -8.08 -16.59
CA ARG A 41 -6.71 -9.11 -17.25
C ARG A 41 -5.24 -8.72 -17.10
N VAL A 42 -4.50 -9.46 -16.30
CA VAL A 42 -3.06 -9.20 -16.05
C VAL A 42 -2.21 -10.13 -16.91
N THR A 43 -1.22 -9.59 -17.61
CA THR A 43 -0.12 -10.34 -18.22
C THR A 43 1.18 -9.81 -17.62
N PRO A 44 1.82 -10.54 -16.68
CA PRO A 44 3.03 -10.04 -16.01
C PRO A 44 4.20 -9.99 -16.98
N GLN A 45 5.17 -9.11 -16.70
CA GLN A 45 6.43 -9.12 -17.42
C GLN A 45 7.22 -10.40 -17.09
N PRO A 46 8.00 -10.95 -18.04
CA PRO A 46 9.05 -11.90 -17.71
C PRO A 46 10.02 -11.28 -16.68
N GLY A 47 10.49 -12.09 -15.74
CA GLY A 47 11.34 -11.65 -14.63
C GLY A 47 12.70 -11.13 -15.06
#